data_AF-A0A0W0FBW9-F1
#
_entry.id   AF-A0A0W0FBW9-F1
#
_cell.length_a   1.000
_cell.length_b   1.000
_cell.length_c   1.000
_cell.angle_alpha   90.00
_cell.angle_beta   90.00
_cell.angle_gamma   90.00
#
_symmetry.space_group_name_H-M   'P 1'
#
loop_
_entity.id
_entity.type
_entity.pdbx_description
1 polymer ?
#
loop_
_entity_poly.entity_id
_entity_poly.type
_entity_poly.pdbx_seq_one_letter_code
_entity_poly.pdbx_strand_id
1 'polypeptide(L)'
;MTLDVLLLRPWVPCANTSINDGQTGRYGTPYRRTFHRNVLFDRIARIFRLLGQRYLVPLQRFIPIYAWRYLLSTAGPQKRTSRHGILGWLLDVVRNALGCIARRAVGYDMYRNEVVEQRYWDSVEGYRRRLESSDASREREGKEKAQRRSSTPARWPTVEENASSIPVIRYYQPALPPIRSSKKSAKRADSRIDESNEYHLPSKAFCKWHRMVYPPDSMHPTLAQASKLKKNFSNRDRREIHRISRMLPNEVVFNSKRGWTPKYKDMWKTWLERKGPDLCIIFEE
;
A
#
# COMPACT_ATOMS: atom_id res chain seq x y z
N MET A 1 39.26 -26.90 22.29
CA MET A 1 38.25 -26.43 23.26
C MET A 1 36.89 -26.76 22.68
N THR A 2 36.32 -27.85 23.20
CA THR A 2 35.15 -28.57 22.69
C THR A 2 33.85 -27.82 22.99
N LEU A 3 33.01 -27.70 21.96
CA LEU A 3 31.65 -27.16 22.00
C LEU A 3 30.71 -28.24 22.53
N ASP A 4 30.07 -28.00 23.68
CA ASP A 4 29.00 -28.86 24.17
C ASP A 4 27.62 -28.33 23.77
N VAL A 5 26.93 -29.23 23.08
CA VAL A 5 25.56 -29.22 22.59
C VAL A 5 24.64 -29.58 23.76
N LEU A 6 23.64 -28.75 24.08
CA LEU A 6 22.54 -29.15 24.98
C LEU A 6 21.16 -28.73 24.48
N LEU A 7 20.50 -29.74 23.88
CA LEU A 7 19.16 -30.25 24.19
C LEU A 7 17.93 -29.33 24.08
N LEU A 8 17.28 -29.45 22.91
CA LEU A 8 15.83 -29.34 22.73
C LEU A 8 15.10 -30.49 23.46
N ARG A 9 14.09 -30.16 24.28
CA ARG A 9 13.01 -31.10 24.66
C ARG A 9 11.67 -30.60 24.11
N PRO A 10 10.82 -31.49 23.56
CA PRO A 10 9.51 -31.12 23.04
C PRO A 10 8.45 -31.08 24.14
N TRP A 11 7.50 -30.15 23.98
CA TRP A 11 6.34 -29.94 24.83
C TRP A 11 5.13 -30.72 24.25
N VAL A 12 4.46 -31.49 25.10
CA VAL A 12 3.24 -32.25 24.81
C VAL A 12 2.01 -31.37 25.11
N PRO A 13 1.02 -31.24 24.21
CA PRO A 13 -0.26 -30.64 24.56
C PRO A 13 -1.27 -31.71 24.98
N CYS A 14 -1.77 -31.61 26.22
CA CYS A 14 -2.94 -32.32 26.70
C CYS A 14 -4.22 -31.76 26.07
N ALA A 15 -5.08 -32.70 25.65
CA ALA A 15 -6.45 -32.47 25.21
C ALA A 15 -7.34 -31.91 26.32
N ASN A 16 -8.39 -31.16 25.94
CA ASN A 16 -9.67 -31.19 26.65
C ASN A 16 -10.84 -30.68 25.78
N THR A 17 -11.71 -31.65 25.48
CA THR A 17 -13.18 -31.65 25.57
C THR A 17 -14.01 -30.57 24.88
N SER A 18 -14.76 -31.06 23.87
CA SER A 18 -16.06 -30.58 23.42
C SER A 18 -17.13 -30.70 24.52
N ILE A 19 -18.26 -29.99 24.39
CA ILE A 19 -19.64 -30.48 24.62
C ILE A 19 -20.69 -29.35 24.44
N ASN A 20 -21.64 -29.64 23.54
CA ASN A 20 -23.08 -29.34 23.46
C ASN A 20 -23.69 -27.93 23.26
N ASP A 21 -24.20 -27.74 22.03
CA ASP A 21 -25.62 -27.67 21.65
C ASP A 21 -26.71 -27.30 22.68
N GLY A 22 -27.56 -26.34 22.28
CA GLY A 22 -28.87 -26.06 22.88
C GLY A 22 -29.77 -25.26 21.94
N GLN A 23 -30.69 -25.95 21.27
CA GLN A 23 -31.75 -25.44 20.38
C GLN A 23 -33.02 -24.93 21.12
N THR A 24 -33.91 -24.30 20.33
CA THR A 24 -35.37 -24.06 20.50
C THR A 24 -35.79 -22.75 21.21
N GLY A 25 -36.84 -22.00 20.83
CA GLY A 25 -38.02 -22.23 19.96
C GLY A 25 -38.65 -20.89 19.43
N ARG A 26 -39.31 -20.91 18.25
CA ARG A 26 -40.77 -20.73 17.94
C ARG A 26 -41.50 -19.61 18.76
N TYR A 27 -42.38 -18.71 18.29
CA TYR A 27 -43.40 -18.60 17.21
C TYR A 27 -43.78 -17.11 16.97
N GLY A 28 -44.34 -16.74 15.80
CA GLY A 28 -45.01 -15.42 15.63
C GLY A 28 -45.44 -15.04 14.20
N THR A 29 -46.71 -15.36 13.88
CA THR A 29 -47.66 -14.96 12.79
C THR A 29 -47.30 -13.99 11.63
N PRO A 30 -47.87 -14.21 10.41
CA PRO A 30 -47.68 -13.33 9.25
C PRO A 30 -48.82 -12.28 9.11
N TYR A 31 -48.53 -10.99 9.30
CA TYR A 31 -49.43 -9.92 8.89
C TYR A 31 -49.18 -9.49 7.43
N ARG A 32 -50.19 -9.75 6.60
CA ARG A 32 -50.31 -9.35 5.20
C ARG A 32 -50.59 -7.84 5.13
N ARG A 33 -49.57 -7.02 4.83
CA ARG A 33 -49.73 -5.60 4.45
C ARG A 33 -49.32 -5.40 3.01
N THR A 34 -50.29 -5.55 2.12
CA THR A 34 -50.26 -4.99 0.76
C THR A 34 -50.80 -3.56 0.81
N PHE A 35 -50.33 -2.73 -0.12
CA PHE A 35 -50.79 -1.36 -0.44
C PHE A 35 -50.27 -0.18 0.39
N HIS A 36 -49.19 0.45 -0.11
CA HIS A 36 -49.03 1.92 -0.18
C HIS A 36 -47.79 2.40 -0.98
N ARG A 37 -47.05 1.51 -1.67
CA ARG A 37 -45.78 1.86 -2.34
C ARG A 37 -45.89 2.85 -3.51
N ASN A 38 -47.03 2.98 -4.16
CA ASN A 38 -47.08 3.72 -5.43
C ASN A 38 -47.08 5.25 -5.26
N VAL A 39 -47.58 5.79 -4.13
CA VAL A 39 -47.65 7.26 -3.93
C VAL A 39 -46.29 7.86 -3.56
N LEU A 40 -45.46 7.11 -2.82
CA LEU A 40 -44.13 7.57 -2.41
C LEU A 40 -43.16 7.63 -3.59
N PHE A 41 -43.17 6.61 -4.45
CA PHE A 41 -42.32 6.58 -5.64
C PHE A 41 -42.66 7.70 -6.62
N ASP A 42 -43.94 8.04 -6.78
CA ASP A 42 -44.37 9.08 -7.69
C ASP A 42 -43.99 10.49 -7.20
N ARG A 43 -44.00 10.71 -5.88
CA ARG A 43 -43.50 11.95 -5.26
C ARG A 43 -41.97 12.06 -5.37
N ILE A 44 -41.24 10.98 -5.14
CA ILE A 44 -39.78 10.94 -5.29
C ILE A 44 -39.38 11.20 -6.75
N ALA A 45 -40.07 10.58 -7.71
CA ALA A 45 -39.82 10.79 -9.14
C ALA A 45 -40.06 12.24 -9.57
N ARG A 46 -41.10 12.90 -9.03
CA ARG A 46 -41.34 14.34 -9.27
C ARG A 46 -40.22 15.22 -8.73
N ILE A 47 -39.73 14.94 -7.52
CA ILE A 47 -38.62 15.69 -6.91
C ILE A 47 -37.33 15.51 -7.72
N PHE A 48 -37.00 14.31 -8.17
CA PHE A 48 -35.84 14.07 -9.03
C PHE A 48 -35.97 14.72 -10.41
N ARG A 49 -37.18 14.79 -10.99
CA ARG A 49 -37.41 15.45 -12.28
C ARG A 49 -37.21 16.98 -12.17
N LEU A 50 -37.65 17.58 -11.06
CA LEU A 50 -37.46 19.02 -10.78
C LEU A 50 -35.99 19.36 -10.42
N LEU A 51 -35.31 18.51 -9.64
CA LEU A 51 -33.88 18.65 -9.36
C LEU A 51 -33.02 18.41 -10.61
N GLY A 52 -33.39 17.45 -11.44
CA GLY A 52 -32.70 17.13 -12.69
C GLY A 52 -32.73 18.29 -13.69
N GLN A 53 -33.87 18.96 -13.85
CA GLN A 53 -33.97 20.08 -14.79
C GLN A 53 -33.18 21.31 -14.32
N ARG A 54 -33.09 21.57 -13.01
CA ARG A 54 -32.44 22.78 -12.48
C ARG A 54 -30.93 22.64 -12.32
N TYR A 55 -30.43 21.43 -12.03
CA TYR A 55 -29.01 21.22 -11.71
C TYR A 55 -28.25 20.37 -12.74
N LEU A 56 -28.93 19.50 -13.49
CA LEU A 56 -28.27 18.52 -14.36
C LEU A 56 -28.03 19.04 -15.79
N VAL A 57 -28.85 19.99 -16.26
CA VAL A 57 -28.69 20.66 -17.57
C VAL A 57 -27.37 21.45 -17.68
N PRO A 58 -26.92 22.23 -16.68
CA PRO A 58 -25.60 22.88 -16.75
C PRO A 58 -24.43 21.89 -16.55
N LEU A 59 -24.63 20.77 -15.85
CA LEU A 59 -23.61 19.72 -15.63
C LEU A 59 -23.37 18.84 -16.86
N GLN A 60 -24.30 18.79 -17.82
CA GLN A 60 -24.19 17.98 -19.03
C GLN A 60 -23.07 18.45 -19.98
N ARG A 61 -22.61 19.71 -19.83
CA ARG A 61 -21.42 20.22 -20.54
C ARG A 61 -20.09 19.78 -19.90
N PHE A 62 -20.10 19.33 -18.65
CA PHE A 62 -18.88 19.05 -17.88
C PHE A 62 -18.62 17.57 -17.60
N ILE A 63 -19.58 16.70 -17.88
CA ILE A 63 -19.40 15.25 -17.76
C ILE A 63 -19.19 14.67 -19.16
N PRO A 64 -17.96 14.28 -19.51
CA PRO A 64 -17.67 13.78 -20.84
C PRO A 64 -18.37 12.43 -21.08
N ILE A 65 -18.74 12.16 -22.33
CA ILE A 65 -19.51 10.97 -22.76
C ILE A 65 -18.88 9.65 -22.27
N TYR A 66 -17.55 9.61 -22.08
CA TYR A 66 -16.84 8.43 -21.56
C TYR A 66 -17.15 8.11 -20.08
N ALA A 67 -17.49 9.10 -19.25
CA ALA A 67 -17.88 8.86 -17.85
C ALA A 67 -19.26 8.17 -17.77
N TRP A 68 -20.18 8.52 -18.67
CA TRP A 68 -21.47 7.83 -18.81
C TRP A 68 -21.29 6.37 -19.22
N ARG A 69 -20.37 6.12 -20.16
CA ARG A 69 -20.05 4.77 -20.63
C ARG A 69 -19.41 3.91 -19.54
N TYR A 70 -18.57 4.50 -18.68
CA TYR A 70 -17.97 3.82 -17.53
C TYR A 70 -19.01 3.47 -16.46
N LEU A 71 -19.90 4.40 -16.13
CA LEU A 71 -21.02 4.17 -15.19
C LEU A 71 -21.96 3.06 -15.67
N LEU A 72 -22.33 3.07 -16.96
CA LEU A 72 -23.16 2.03 -17.55
C LEU A 72 -22.44 0.66 -17.62
N SER A 73 -21.12 0.64 -17.83
CA SER A 73 -20.34 -0.60 -17.89
C SER A 73 -20.14 -1.28 -16.52
N THR A 74 -20.16 -0.52 -15.42
CA THR A 74 -20.07 -1.08 -14.05
C THR A 74 -21.39 -1.64 -13.53
N ALA A 75 -22.50 -1.39 -14.24
CA ALA A 75 -23.81 -1.96 -13.95
C ALA A 75 -23.98 -3.34 -14.60
N GLY A 76 -23.09 -4.28 -14.27
CA GLY A 76 -23.22 -5.68 -14.69
C GLY A 76 -24.45 -6.36 -14.04
N PRO A 77 -25.04 -7.40 -14.66
CA PRO A 77 -26.24 -8.07 -14.17
C PRO A 77 -25.87 -9.04 -13.04
N GLN A 78 -25.52 -8.53 -11.86
CA GLN A 78 -25.40 -9.38 -10.66
C GLN A 78 -26.66 -9.33 -9.81
N LYS A 79 -27.07 -10.56 -9.44
CA LYS A 79 -28.36 -10.96 -8.88
C LYS A 79 -28.70 -10.16 -7.62
N ARG A 80 -29.78 -9.37 -7.72
CA ARG A 80 -30.39 -8.62 -6.62
C ARG A 80 -31.30 -9.52 -5.79
N THR A 81 -30.79 -10.08 -4.70
CA THR A 81 -31.61 -10.76 -3.67
C THR A 81 -31.25 -10.34 -2.24
N SER A 82 -30.62 -9.17 -2.05
CA SER A 82 -30.42 -8.61 -0.71
C SER A 82 -31.22 -7.32 -0.53
N ARG A 83 -31.91 -7.23 0.60
CA ARG A 83 -32.80 -6.12 1.03
C ARG A 83 -32.08 -4.77 1.17
N HIS A 84 -30.77 -4.69 0.95
CA HIS A 84 -30.06 -3.44 0.70
C HIS A 84 -30.27 -3.03 -0.77
N GLY A 85 -31.52 -2.64 -1.05
CA GLY A 85 -32.01 -2.31 -2.38
C GLY A 85 -31.29 -1.13 -3.03
N ILE A 86 -31.69 -0.85 -4.27
CA ILE A 86 -31.20 0.18 -5.22
C ILE A 86 -30.64 1.47 -4.58
N LEU A 87 -31.20 1.92 -3.46
CA LEU A 87 -30.69 3.03 -2.64
C LEU A 87 -29.24 2.87 -2.18
N GLY A 88 -28.81 1.67 -1.74
CA GLY A 88 -27.43 1.41 -1.32
C GLY A 88 -26.45 1.56 -2.48
N TRP A 89 -26.78 0.98 -3.64
CA TRP A 89 -25.99 1.14 -4.86
C TRP A 89 -25.90 2.61 -5.31
N LEU A 90 -27.00 3.36 -5.23
CA LEU A 90 -27.04 4.76 -5.63
C LEU A 90 -26.18 5.64 -4.70
N LEU A 91 -26.18 5.36 -3.40
CA LEU A 91 -25.29 6.02 -2.44
C LEU A 91 -23.81 5.72 -2.69
N ASP A 92 -23.46 4.47 -3.04
CA ASP A 92 -22.08 4.11 -3.38
C ASP A 92 -21.60 4.79 -4.66
N VAL A 93 -22.46 4.88 -5.68
CA VAL A 93 -22.17 5.61 -6.92
C VAL A 93 -21.96 7.10 -6.65
N VAL A 94 -22.84 7.74 -5.88
CA VAL A 94 -22.71 9.15 -5.50
C VAL A 94 -21.45 9.39 -4.67
N ARG A 95 -21.15 8.51 -3.71
CA ARG A 95 -19.94 8.60 -2.88
C ARG A 95 -18.67 8.46 -3.71
N ASN A 96 -18.64 7.56 -4.70
CA ASN A 96 -17.50 7.43 -5.61
C ASN A 96 -17.37 8.63 -6.56
N ALA A 97 -18.47 9.13 -7.12
CA ALA A 97 -18.45 10.30 -7.98
C ALA A 97 -18.00 11.57 -7.23
N LEU A 98 -18.52 11.80 -6.02
CA LEU A 98 -18.08 12.89 -5.15
C LEU A 98 -16.62 12.70 -4.74
N GLY A 99 -16.16 11.47 -4.49
CA GLY A 99 -14.75 11.18 -4.23
C GLY A 99 -13.84 11.48 -5.43
N CYS A 100 -14.31 11.31 -6.66
CA CYS A 100 -13.58 11.68 -7.87
C CYS A 100 -13.54 13.20 -8.09
N ILE A 101 -14.65 13.90 -7.84
CA ILE A 101 -14.73 15.36 -7.95
C ILE A 101 -13.90 16.03 -6.85
N ALA A 102 -13.98 15.54 -5.61
CA ALA A 102 -13.17 16.03 -4.49
C ALA A 102 -11.67 15.78 -4.73
N ARG A 103 -11.27 14.63 -5.28
CA ARG A 103 -9.88 14.37 -5.67
C ARG A 103 -9.39 15.28 -6.81
N ARG A 104 -10.29 15.75 -7.67
CA ARG A 104 -9.95 16.70 -8.74
C ARG A 104 -9.89 18.14 -8.24
N ALA A 105 -10.72 18.51 -7.26
CA ALA A 105 -10.70 19.83 -6.63
C ALA A 105 -9.51 20.02 -5.66
N VAL A 106 -9.04 18.95 -5.03
CA VAL A 106 -7.89 18.97 -4.10
C VAL A 106 -6.54 18.78 -4.85
N GLY A 107 -6.56 18.65 -6.18
CA GLY A 107 -5.41 18.17 -6.97
C GLY A 107 -4.64 19.20 -7.81
N TYR A 108 -5.00 20.48 -7.79
CA TYR A 108 -4.31 21.52 -8.59
C TYR A 108 -3.57 22.57 -7.75
N ASP A 109 -3.27 22.26 -6.49
CA ASP A 109 -2.38 23.09 -5.66
C ASP A 109 -0.92 22.60 -5.76
N MET A 110 -0.55 22.00 -6.90
CA MET A 110 0.82 21.52 -7.13
C MET A 110 1.79 22.70 -7.40
N TYR A 111 1.26 23.79 -7.95
CA TYR A 111 2.01 25.01 -8.22
C TYR A 111 1.51 26.12 -7.31
N ARG A 112 2.46 26.85 -6.71
CA ARG A 112 2.17 27.91 -5.75
C ARG A 112 1.37 29.08 -6.35
N ASN A 113 1.45 29.26 -7.67
CA ASN A 113 0.72 30.24 -8.46
C ASN A 113 0.80 29.87 -9.95
N GLU A 114 -0.09 30.44 -10.77
CA GLU A 114 -0.18 30.22 -12.22
C GLU A 114 1.12 30.59 -12.96
N VAL A 115 1.85 31.59 -12.46
CA VAL A 115 3.13 32.03 -13.06
C VAL A 115 4.21 30.95 -12.98
N VAL A 116 4.28 30.19 -11.88
CA VAL A 116 5.22 29.08 -11.72
C VAL A 116 4.83 27.89 -12.60
N GLU A 117 3.53 27.66 -12.76
CA GLU A 117 3.01 26.65 -13.68
C GLU A 117 3.38 26.98 -15.14
N GLN A 118 3.16 28.22 -15.58
CA GLN A 118 3.49 28.65 -16.94
C GLN A 118 4.98 28.48 -17.23
N ARG A 119 5.85 28.89 -16.29
CA ARG A 119 7.31 28.70 -16.43
C ARG A 119 7.74 27.24 -16.52
N TYR A 120 7.03 26.33 -15.85
CA TYR A 120 7.28 24.91 -15.97
C TYR A 120 6.96 24.43 -17.40
N TRP A 121 5.79 24.82 -17.92
CA TRP A 121 5.38 24.45 -19.29
C TRP A 121 6.32 25.02 -20.35
N ASP A 122 6.75 26.28 -20.21
CA ASP A 122 7.73 26.89 -21.12
C ASP A 122 9.08 26.13 -21.09
N SER A 123 9.50 25.66 -19.91
CA SER A 123 10.71 24.83 -19.79
C SER A 123 10.54 23.46 -20.44
N VAL A 124 9.38 22.82 -20.32
CA VAL A 124 9.08 21.53 -20.94
C VAL A 124 9.10 21.64 -22.46
N GLU A 125 8.52 22.71 -23.02
CA GLU A 125 8.52 22.96 -24.47
C GLU A 125 9.95 23.18 -24.99
N GLY A 126 10.81 23.82 -24.19
CA GLY A 126 12.24 23.95 -24.49
C GLY A 126 12.98 22.61 -24.55
N TYR A 127 12.70 21.70 -23.61
CA TYR A 127 13.28 20.34 -23.65
C TYR A 127 12.74 19.52 -24.83
N ARG A 128 11.45 19.68 -25.16
CA ARG A 128 10.83 19.01 -26.31
C ARG A 128 11.51 19.41 -27.62
N ARG A 129 11.72 20.71 -27.84
CA ARG A 129 12.47 21.22 -29.00
C ARG A 129 13.90 20.70 -29.05
N ARG A 130 14.59 20.57 -27.92
CA ARG A 130 15.96 20.01 -27.86
C ARG A 130 16.03 18.53 -28.18
N LEU A 131 15.02 17.76 -27.75
CA LEU A 131 14.89 16.34 -28.10
C LEU A 131 14.60 16.16 -29.59
N GLU A 132 13.72 17.00 -30.14
CA GLU A 132 13.40 17.01 -31.57
C GLU A 132 14.59 17.47 -32.43
N SER A 133 15.43 18.39 -31.93
CA SER A 133 16.63 18.86 -32.62
C SER A 133 17.84 17.95 -32.45
N SER A 134 17.79 16.94 -31.57
CA SER A 134 18.91 16.02 -31.36
C SER A 134 18.95 15.01 -32.51
N ASP A 135 20.09 14.92 -33.20
CA ASP A 135 20.32 14.15 -34.44
C ASP A 135 20.05 12.63 -34.33
N ALA A 136 19.75 12.12 -33.15
CA ALA A 136 19.34 10.72 -32.92
C ALA A 136 18.10 10.32 -33.75
N SER A 137 17.23 11.26 -34.10
CA SER A 137 16.11 10.99 -35.03
C SER A 137 16.53 11.04 -36.50
N ARG A 138 17.58 11.80 -36.83
CA ARG A 138 18.03 12.06 -38.21
C ARG A 138 18.80 10.89 -38.82
N GLU A 139 19.52 10.12 -38.01
CA GLU A 139 20.11 8.84 -38.44
C GLU A 139 19.07 7.78 -38.82
N ARG A 140 17.85 7.86 -38.24
CA ARG A 140 16.81 6.84 -38.45
C ARG A 140 16.16 6.96 -39.84
N GLU A 141 15.92 8.18 -40.32
CA GLU A 141 15.39 8.40 -41.68
C GLU A 141 16.39 7.99 -42.77
N GLY A 142 17.71 8.08 -42.52
CA GLY A 142 18.73 7.61 -43.45
C GLY A 142 18.74 6.09 -43.62
N LYS A 143 18.58 5.35 -42.51
CA LYS A 143 18.60 3.87 -42.49
C LYS A 143 17.31 3.26 -43.04
N GLU A 144 16.16 3.89 -42.83
CA GLU A 144 14.87 3.40 -43.35
C GLU A 144 14.76 3.52 -44.88
N LYS A 145 15.41 4.53 -45.49
CA LYS A 145 15.53 4.65 -46.96
C LYS A 145 16.48 3.62 -47.58
N ALA A 146 17.50 3.18 -46.85
CA ALA A 146 18.40 2.11 -47.29
C ALA A 146 17.71 0.73 -47.25
N GLN A 147 16.90 0.48 -46.23
CA GLN A 147 16.23 -0.81 -46.02
C GLN A 147 15.09 -1.08 -47.02
N ARG A 148 14.48 -0.05 -47.61
CA ARG A 148 13.49 -0.22 -48.70
C ARG A 148 14.08 -0.68 -50.03
N ARG A 149 15.41 -0.74 -50.19
CA ARG A 149 16.08 -1.23 -51.41
C ARG A 149 16.42 -2.72 -51.39
N SER A 150 16.34 -3.40 -50.25
CA SER A 150 16.58 -4.84 -50.14
C SER A 150 15.24 -5.59 -50.02
N SER A 151 14.58 -5.78 -51.15
CA SER A 151 13.39 -6.61 -51.29
C SER A 151 13.78 -8.09 -51.31
N THR A 152 13.91 -8.70 -50.13
CA THR A 152 13.95 -10.15 -49.99
C THR A 152 12.90 -10.56 -48.94
N PRO A 153 11.95 -11.46 -49.26
CA PRO A 153 10.84 -11.78 -48.37
C PRO A 153 11.33 -12.51 -47.12
N ALA A 154 10.93 -12.00 -45.95
CA ALA A 154 11.36 -12.47 -44.65
C ALA A 154 10.93 -13.92 -44.36
N ARG A 155 11.91 -14.82 -44.29
CA ARG A 155 11.81 -16.12 -43.63
C ARG A 155 11.86 -15.89 -42.12
N TRP A 156 10.86 -16.37 -41.39
CA TRP A 156 10.81 -16.23 -39.93
C TRP A 156 12.00 -16.95 -39.28
N PRO A 157 12.74 -16.33 -38.33
CA PRO A 157 13.90 -16.96 -37.71
C PRO A 157 13.48 -18.06 -36.74
N THR A 158 14.06 -19.24 -36.92
CA THR A 158 14.05 -20.34 -35.94
C THR A 158 14.78 -19.92 -34.66
N VAL A 159 14.24 -20.35 -33.52
CA VAL A 159 14.49 -19.85 -32.15
C VAL A 159 15.93 -20.04 -31.63
N GLU A 160 16.84 -20.67 -32.37
CA GLU A 160 18.14 -21.11 -31.86
C GLU A 160 19.32 -20.12 -32.05
N GLU A 161 19.17 -19.00 -32.77
CA GLU A 161 20.29 -18.05 -33.01
C GLU A 161 20.35 -16.83 -32.07
N ASN A 162 19.46 -16.69 -31.08
CA ASN A 162 19.33 -15.47 -30.28
C ASN A 162 20.16 -15.45 -28.98
N ALA A 163 21.39 -15.96 -28.99
CA ALA A 163 22.34 -15.75 -27.89
C ALA A 163 23.02 -14.35 -27.94
N SER A 164 22.90 -13.62 -29.06
CA SER A 164 23.56 -12.31 -29.27
C SER A 164 22.60 -11.17 -29.59
N SER A 165 21.30 -11.45 -29.74
CA SER A 165 20.31 -10.43 -30.09
C SER A 165 19.90 -9.63 -28.85
N ILE A 166 20.56 -8.49 -28.69
CA ILE A 166 20.17 -7.44 -27.73
C ILE A 166 18.65 -7.20 -27.85
N PRO A 167 17.88 -7.30 -26.75
CA PRO A 167 16.43 -7.15 -26.82
C PRO A 167 16.09 -5.75 -27.37
N VAL A 168 15.44 -5.73 -28.52
CA VAL A 168 14.94 -4.50 -29.13
C VAL A 168 13.81 -3.96 -28.25
N ILE A 169 14.12 -2.96 -27.44
CA ILE A 169 13.17 -2.25 -26.59
C ILE A 169 12.18 -1.51 -27.51
N ARG A 170 11.00 -2.10 -27.71
CA ARG A 170 9.97 -1.57 -28.64
C ARG A 170 9.31 -0.27 -28.18
N TYR A 171 9.38 0.01 -26.89
CA TYR A 171 8.86 1.22 -26.29
C TYR A 171 9.87 1.69 -25.25
N TYR A 172 10.57 2.79 -25.57
CA TYR A 172 11.31 3.50 -24.56
C TYR A 172 10.27 4.12 -23.62
N GLN A 173 10.14 3.58 -22.42
CA GLN A 173 9.47 4.27 -21.34
C GLN A 173 10.53 5.22 -20.76
N PRO A 174 10.55 6.51 -21.14
CA PRO A 174 11.49 7.44 -20.54
C PRO A 174 11.34 7.33 -19.04
N ALA A 175 12.46 7.18 -18.34
CA ALA A 175 12.47 7.29 -16.89
C ALA A 175 11.75 8.61 -16.57
N LEU A 176 10.58 8.51 -15.92
CA LEU A 176 9.81 9.68 -15.52
C LEU A 176 10.81 10.63 -14.87
N PRO A 177 10.91 11.89 -15.33
CA PRO A 177 11.89 12.82 -14.78
C PRO A 177 11.75 12.77 -13.26
N PRO A 178 12.86 12.56 -12.52
CA PRO A 178 12.81 12.36 -11.08
C PRO A 178 11.94 13.47 -10.54
N ILE A 179 10.81 13.09 -9.93
CA ILE A 179 9.78 14.03 -9.49
C ILE A 179 10.55 15.12 -8.77
N ARG A 180 10.63 16.30 -9.40
CA ARG A 180 11.26 17.50 -8.82
C ARG A 180 10.28 17.99 -7.77
N SER A 181 10.01 17.13 -6.78
CA SER A 181 9.46 17.52 -5.52
C SER A 181 10.37 18.63 -5.06
N SER A 182 9.79 19.83 -4.95
CA SER A 182 10.46 21.00 -4.44
C SER A 182 11.37 20.56 -3.29
N LYS A 183 12.62 21.00 -3.26
CA LYS A 183 13.61 20.61 -2.23
C LYS A 183 13.13 20.92 -0.78
N LYS A 184 11.93 21.48 -0.61
CA LYS A 184 11.24 21.72 0.66
C LYS A 184 10.16 20.67 1.03
N SER A 185 9.60 19.90 0.10
CA SER A 185 8.60 18.85 0.40
C SER A 185 9.14 17.41 0.41
N ALA A 186 10.26 17.14 -0.26
CA ALA A 186 10.97 15.84 -0.22
C ALA A 186 11.41 15.44 1.20
N LYS A 187 11.65 16.43 2.08
CA LYS A 187 12.08 16.18 3.47
C LYS A 187 10.99 15.57 4.36
N ARG A 188 9.72 15.57 3.94
CA ARG A 188 8.60 15.05 4.75
C ARG A 188 7.93 13.79 4.19
N ALA A 189 8.06 13.51 2.89
CA ALA A 189 7.40 12.37 2.27
C ALA A 189 8.30 11.13 2.10
N ASP A 190 9.63 11.32 2.05
CA ASP A 190 10.59 10.22 1.96
C ASP A 190 11.26 9.87 3.30
N SER A 191 10.54 10.11 4.40
CA SER A 191 10.86 9.46 5.68
C SER A 191 10.46 7.98 5.70
N ARG A 192 10.26 7.37 4.51
CA ARG A 192 10.24 5.92 4.36
C ARG A 192 11.65 5.42 4.59
N ILE A 193 11.99 5.40 5.89
CA ILE A 193 12.99 4.55 6.51
C ILE A 193 14.22 4.48 5.64
N ASP A 194 14.99 5.56 5.65
CA ASP A 194 16.36 5.51 5.18
C ASP A 194 17.08 4.43 6.00
N GLU A 195 17.19 3.24 5.43
CA GLU A 195 17.82 2.07 6.04
C GLU A 195 19.33 2.31 6.22
N SER A 196 19.88 3.31 5.52
CA SER A 196 21.28 3.70 5.62
C SER A 196 21.60 4.43 6.92
N ASN A 197 20.61 5.10 7.55
CA ASN A 197 20.81 5.75 8.83
C ASN A 197 20.71 4.74 9.98
N GLU A 198 21.88 4.36 10.51
CA GLU A 198 21.99 3.45 11.66
C GLU A 198 21.14 3.97 12.84
N TYR A 199 20.18 3.15 13.26
CA TYR A 199 19.30 3.54 14.35
C TYR A 199 20.03 3.39 15.69
N HIS A 200 20.26 4.51 16.38
CA HIS A 200 20.90 4.51 17.68
C HIS A 200 19.93 4.02 18.78
N LEU A 201 20.11 2.77 19.23
CA LEU A 201 19.40 2.19 20.38
C LEU A 201 20.19 2.43 21.68
N PRO A 202 19.63 3.15 22.67
CA PRO A 202 20.28 3.30 23.98
C PRO A 202 20.41 1.95 24.70
N SER A 203 21.56 1.66 25.30
CA SER A 203 21.78 0.37 25.98
C SER A 203 20.85 0.15 27.17
N LYS A 204 20.45 1.23 27.88
CA LYS A 204 19.44 1.17 28.95
C LYS A 204 18.07 0.72 28.43
N ALA A 205 17.68 1.19 27.24
CA ALA A 205 16.43 0.79 26.60
C ALA A 205 16.45 -0.69 26.20
N PHE A 206 17.61 -1.20 25.76
CA PHE A 206 17.80 -2.63 25.47
C PHE A 206 17.65 -3.50 26.73
N CYS A 207 18.35 -3.16 27.83
CA CYS A 207 18.21 -3.89 29.09
C CYS A 207 16.76 -3.90 29.59
N LYS A 208 16.07 -2.76 29.47
CA LYS A 208 14.67 -2.62 29.85
C LYS A 208 13.75 -3.51 29.00
N TRP A 209 13.88 -3.44 27.68
CA TRP A 209 13.14 -4.30 26.76
C TRP A 209 13.37 -5.78 27.07
N HIS A 210 14.61 -6.17 27.33
CA HIS A 210 14.94 -7.56 27.67
C HIS A 210 14.21 -8.03 28.93
N ARG A 211 14.16 -7.20 29.99
CA ARG A 211 13.38 -7.51 31.21
C ARG A 211 11.87 -7.59 30.98
N MET A 212 11.36 -6.85 30.01
CA MET A 212 9.93 -6.88 29.65
C MET A 212 9.58 -8.14 28.85
N VAL A 213 10.46 -8.58 27.95
CA VAL A 213 10.20 -9.68 27.00
C VAL A 213 10.56 -11.05 27.55
N TYR A 214 11.62 -11.14 28.34
CA TYR A 214 12.10 -12.40 28.90
C TYR A 214 11.71 -12.52 30.37
N PRO A 215 11.35 -13.73 30.84
CA PRO A 215 10.97 -13.96 32.23
C PRO A 215 12.10 -13.60 33.19
N PRO A 216 11.79 -13.29 34.45
CA PRO A 216 12.77 -12.87 35.46
C PRO A 216 13.82 -13.94 35.77
N ASP A 217 13.51 -15.22 35.52
CA ASP A 217 14.44 -16.34 35.67
C ASP A 217 15.55 -16.33 34.61
N SER A 218 15.39 -15.54 33.55
CA SER A 218 16.41 -15.36 32.52
C SER A 218 17.50 -14.40 32.99
N MET A 219 18.77 -14.75 32.74
CA MET A 219 19.88 -13.84 32.97
C MET A 219 19.73 -12.57 32.13
N HIS A 220 19.42 -11.46 32.79
CA HIS A 220 19.27 -10.17 32.12
C HIS A 220 20.62 -9.53 31.83
N PRO A 221 20.85 -9.01 30.61
CA PRO A 221 22.16 -8.49 30.22
C PRO A 221 22.51 -7.23 31.01
N THR A 222 23.78 -7.13 31.41
CA THR A 222 24.35 -5.89 31.96
C THR A 222 24.46 -4.81 30.89
N LEU A 223 24.70 -3.54 31.27
CA LEU A 223 24.84 -2.45 30.29
C LEU A 223 25.99 -2.67 29.30
N ALA A 224 27.09 -3.28 29.74
CA ALA A 224 28.24 -3.59 28.90
C ALA A 224 27.98 -4.79 27.96
N GLN A 225 27.16 -5.77 28.39
CA GLN A 225 26.71 -6.85 27.52
C GLN A 225 25.68 -6.33 26.49
N ALA A 226 24.76 -5.47 26.92
CA ALA A 226 23.74 -4.86 26.07
C ALA A 226 24.37 -4.04 24.92
N SER A 227 25.47 -3.31 25.17
CA SER A 227 26.16 -2.56 24.12
C SER A 227 26.80 -3.46 23.06
N LYS A 228 27.19 -4.69 23.42
CA LYS A 228 27.67 -5.72 22.49
C LYS A 228 26.50 -6.39 21.76
N LEU A 229 25.50 -6.88 22.50
CA LEU A 229 24.37 -7.64 21.95
C LEU A 229 23.53 -6.82 20.96
N LYS A 230 23.32 -5.53 21.21
CA LYS A 230 22.51 -4.68 20.33
C LYS A 230 23.08 -4.55 18.91
N LYS A 231 24.38 -4.82 18.72
CA LYS A 231 25.03 -4.78 17.39
C LYS A 231 24.50 -5.87 16.46
N ASN A 232 24.08 -7.01 17.02
CA ASN A 232 23.59 -8.17 16.27
C ASN A 232 22.15 -8.00 15.76
N PHE A 233 21.47 -6.90 16.13
CA PHE A 233 20.10 -6.63 15.72
C PHE A 233 20.07 -5.69 14.51
N SER A 234 19.18 -5.99 13.56
CA SER A 234 18.92 -5.12 12.41
C SER A 234 18.40 -3.74 12.85
N ASN A 235 18.54 -2.72 12.00
CA ASN A 235 17.98 -1.39 12.26
C ASN A 235 16.48 -1.43 12.53
N ARG A 236 15.76 -2.32 11.84
CA ARG A 236 14.32 -2.53 12.00
C ARG A 236 14.00 -3.08 13.39
N ASP A 237 14.79 -4.04 13.87
CA ASP A 237 14.64 -4.61 15.22
C ASP A 237 14.97 -3.62 16.31
N ARG A 238 16.05 -2.84 16.15
CA ARG A 238 16.44 -1.81 17.11
C ARG A 238 15.34 -0.78 17.33
N ARG A 239 14.61 -0.41 16.28
CA ARG A 239 13.44 0.49 16.37
C ARG A 239 12.30 -0.15 17.14
N GLU A 240 12.01 -1.42 16.88
CA GLU A 240 10.93 -2.12 17.55
C GLU A 240 11.24 -2.41 19.03
N ILE A 241 12.48 -2.79 19.34
CA ILE A 241 13.00 -2.90 20.70
C ILE A 241 12.81 -1.57 21.44
N HIS A 242 13.19 -0.45 20.81
CA HIS A 242 13.02 0.86 21.41
C HIS A 242 11.53 1.22 21.61
N ARG A 243 10.67 0.91 20.64
CA ARG A 243 9.22 1.11 20.71
C ARG A 243 8.62 0.37 21.91
N ILE A 244 8.92 -0.92 22.06
CA ILE A 244 8.43 -1.75 23.17
C ILE A 244 8.97 -1.23 24.51
N SER A 245 10.25 -0.87 24.58
CA SER A 245 10.88 -0.35 25.80
C SER A 245 10.23 0.94 26.33
N ARG A 246 9.56 1.71 25.45
CA ARG A 246 8.85 2.94 25.80
C ARG A 246 7.43 2.71 26.34
N MET A 247 6.89 1.50 26.22
CA MET A 247 5.50 1.21 26.62
C MET A 247 5.27 1.21 28.12
N LEU A 248 6.33 1.02 28.92
CA LEU A 248 6.28 1.13 30.38
C LEU A 248 7.27 2.20 30.84
N PRO A 249 7.05 2.88 31.97
CA PRO A 249 8.05 3.73 32.60
C PRO A 249 9.17 2.87 33.23
N ASN A 250 10.34 3.47 33.47
CA ASN A 250 11.50 2.75 34.01
C ASN A 250 11.25 2.19 35.42
N GLU A 251 10.58 2.96 36.27
CA GLU A 251 10.22 2.57 37.64
C GLU A 251 9.43 1.25 37.65
N VAL A 252 8.49 1.09 36.72
CA VAL A 252 7.64 -0.11 36.64
C VAL A 252 8.40 -1.33 36.09
N VAL A 253 9.54 -1.17 35.41
CA VAL A 253 10.31 -2.32 34.90
C VAL A 253 11.45 -2.71 35.84
N PHE A 254 12.06 -1.74 36.52
CA PHE A 254 13.23 -1.98 37.37
C PHE A 254 12.87 -2.14 38.86
N ASN A 255 11.81 -1.49 39.34
CA ASN A 255 11.44 -1.49 40.77
C ASN A 255 10.18 -2.34 41.06
N SER A 256 9.65 -3.06 40.07
CA SER A 256 8.35 -3.68 40.21
C SER A 256 8.35 -4.88 41.16
N LYS A 257 7.59 -4.74 42.25
CA LYS A 257 6.89 -5.85 42.91
C LYS A 257 5.83 -6.51 42.00
N ARG A 258 5.49 -5.86 40.89
CA ARG A 258 4.57 -6.36 39.88
C ARG A 258 5.22 -7.54 39.15
N GLY A 259 4.52 -8.67 39.10
CA GLY A 259 4.95 -9.84 38.36
C GLY A 259 5.17 -9.52 36.87
N TRP A 260 6.13 -10.22 36.28
CA TRP A 260 6.38 -10.18 34.84
C TRP A 260 5.11 -10.56 34.06
N THR A 261 4.90 -9.93 32.90
CA THR A 261 3.73 -10.18 32.05
C THR A 261 4.14 -10.65 30.66
N PRO A 262 3.55 -11.75 30.13
CA PRO A 262 3.91 -12.28 28.82
C PRO A 262 3.48 -11.38 27.65
N LYS A 263 2.67 -10.35 27.90
CA LYS A 263 2.17 -9.43 26.88
C LYS A 263 3.25 -8.88 25.94
N TYR A 264 4.40 -8.47 26.49
CA TYR A 264 5.49 -7.92 25.68
C TYR A 264 6.27 -9.00 24.93
N LYS A 265 6.33 -10.21 25.47
CA LYS A 265 6.85 -11.39 24.78
C LYS A 265 6.03 -11.70 23.54
N ASP A 266 4.70 -11.69 23.67
CA ASP A 266 3.79 -11.96 22.55
C ASP A 266 3.92 -10.88 21.47
N MET A 267 4.01 -9.60 21.87
CA MET A 267 4.26 -8.50 20.93
C MET A 267 5.57 -8.67 20.16
N TRP A 268 6.65 -9.05 20.85
CA TRP A 268 7.94 -9.29 20.21
C TRP A 268 7.88 -10.51 19.28
N LYS A 269 7.19 -11.58 19.69
CA LYS A 269 6.97 -12.77 18.86
C LYS A 269 6.21 -12.45 17.58
N THR A 270 5.09 -11.73 17.67
CA THR A 270 4.31 -11.29 16.50
C THR A 270 5.12 -10.39 15.57
N TRP A 271 6.02 -9.57 16.12
CA TRP A 271 6.94 -8.78 15.28
C TRP A 271 7.89 -9.68 14.48
N LEU A 272 8.52 -10.67 15.13
CA LEU A 272 9.42 -11.62 14.47
C LEU A 272 8.69 -12.43 13.38
N GLU A 273 7.48 -12.91 13.68
CA GLU A 273 6.63 -13.63 12.71
C GLU A 273 6.28 -12.76 11.49
N ARG A 274 5.94 -11.48 11.70
CA ARG A 274 5.62 -10.54 10.61
C ARG A 274 6.84 -10.09 9.82
N LYS A 275 8.00 -9.95 10.47
CA LYS A 275 9.24 -9.51 9.83
C LYS A 275 9.72 -10.53 8.80
N GLY A 276 9.52 -11.82 9.08
CA GLY A 276 10.10 -12.91 8.32
C GLY A 276 11.54 -13.18 8.73
N PRO A 277 12.14 -14.29 8.24
CA PRO A 277 13.54 -14.60 8.49
C PRO A 277 14.44 -13.51 7.90
N ASP A 278 15.46 -13.09 8.65
CA ASP A 278 16.52 -12.25 8.09
C ASP A 278 17.31 -13.10 7.10
N LEU A 279 17.10 -12.85 5.81
CA LEU A 279 17.87 -13.49 4.74
C LEU A 279 19.29 -12.92 4.79
N CYS A 280 20.24 -13.66 5.38
CA CYS A 280 21.65 -13.36 5.17
C CYS A 280 22.09 -14.01 3.85
N ILE A 281 22.40 -13.18 2.86
CA ILE A 281 23.12 -13.66 1.67
C ILE A 281 24.58 -13.80 2.10
N ILE A 282 25.02 -15.02 2.35
CA ILE A 282 26.42 -15.34 2.59
C ILE A 282 27.02 -15.60 1.21
N PHE A 283 27.98 -14.77 0.80
CA PHE A 283 28.80 -15.08 -0.37
C PHE A 283 29.88 -16.06 0.10
N GLU A 284 29.81 -17.30 -0.36
CA GLU A 284 30.91 -18.26 -0.23
C GLU A 284 32.00 -17.85 -1.24
N GLU A 285 33.23 -17.72 -0.76
CA GLU A 285 34.44 -17.40 -1.55
C GLU A 285 35.13 -18.69 -2.01
#